data_AF-A0A2R7JZW1-F1
#
_entry.id   AF-A0A2R7JZW1-F1
#
_cell.length_a   1.000
_cell.length_b   1.000
_cell.length_c   1.000
_cell.angle_alpha   90.00
_cell.angle_beta   90.00
_cell.angle_gamma   90.00
#
_symmetry.space_group_name_H-M   'P 1'
#
loop_
_entity.id
_entity.type
_entity.pdbx_description
1 polymer ?
#
loop_
_entity_poly.entity_id
_entity_poly.type
_entity_poly.pdbx_seq_one_letter_code
_entity_poly.pdbx_strand_id
1 'polypeptide(L)'
;MKKYFMLFFGLLIAFSLQAQDKFVIEKGASKVTIPFKLINNLVFIPIKVNGIELNFLLDSGVEETILFSMEEKQEVSFKNVEKIKLRGLGSEEEIEGLKSTNNTLE
;
A
#
# COMPACT_ATOMS: atom_id res chain seq x y z
N MET A 1 15.65 44.96 -11.16
CA MET A 1 16.40 44.26 -10.10
C MET A 1 15.50 43.39 -9.22
N LYS A 2 14.43 43.91 -8.61
CA LYS A 2 13.50 43.11 -7.77
C LYS A 2 12.90 41.87 -8.46
N LYS A 3 12.54 41.96 -9.75
CA LYS A 3 11.99 40.82 -10.52
C LYS A 3 13.00 39.68 -10.68
N TYR A 4 14.27 39.99 -10.93
CA TYR A 4 15.34 38.99 -11.03
C TYR A 4 15.70 38.38 -9.67
N PHE A 5 15.65 39.18 -8.61
CA PHE A 5 15.83 38.70 -7.24
C PHE A 5 14.72 37.71 -6.83
N MET A 6 13.46 38.02 -7.17
CA MET A 6 12.33 37.11 -6.93
C MET A 6 12.44 35.82 -7.77
N LEU A 7 12.92 35.93 -9.01
CA LEU A 7 13.16 34.77 -9.89
C LEU A 7 14.27 33.86 -9.35
N PHE A 8 15.35 34.46 -8.81
CA PHE A 8 16.45 33.74 -8.18
C PHE A 8 16.00 32.95 -6.94
N PHE A 9 15.21 33.56 -6.06
CA PHE A 9 14.64 32.87 -4.90
C PHE A 9 13.59 31.81 -5.26
N GLY A 10 12.81 32.03 -6.34
CA GLY A 10 11.89 31.01 -6.85
C GLY A 10 12.61 29.75 -7.34
N LEU A 11 13.82 29.89 -7.89
CA LEU A 11 14.66 28.77 -8.33
C LEU A 11 15.15 27.89 -7.17
N LEU A 12 15.30 28.46 -5.97
CA LEU A 12 15.72 27.71 -4.79
C LEU A 12 14.66 26.71 -4.30
N ILE A 13 13.38 26.91 -4.64
CA ILE A 13 12.27 26.04 -4.26
C ILE A 13 12.39 24.66 -4.94
N ALA A 14 12.97 24.60 -6.14
CA ALA A 14 13.16 23.34 -6.87
C ALA A 14 14.12 22.37 -6.17
N PHE A 15 15.04 22.86 -5.33
CA PHE A 15 15.97 22.03 -4.56
C PHE A 15 15.34 21.37 -3.33
N SER A 16 14.14 21.80 -2.93
CA SER A 16 13.41 21.25 -1.78
C SER A 16 12.49 20.10 -2.16
N LEU A 17 12.43 19.71 -3.44
CA LEU A 17 11.55 18.64 -3.91
C LEU A 17 12.11 17.29 -3.45
N GLN A 18 11.34 16.59 -2.61
CA GLN A 18 11.58 15.20 -2.26
C GLN A 18 10.97 14.33 -3.38
N ALA A 19 11.76 13.43 -3.96
CA ALA A 19 11.26 12.42 -4.88
C ALA A 19 10.63 11.24 -4.11
N GLN A 20 9.89 10.39 -4.81
CA GLN A 20 9.41 9.12 -4.26
C GLN A 20 10.59 8.27 -3.75
N ASP A 21 10.39 7.62 -2.61
CA ASP A 21 11.41 6.77 -2.02
C ASP A 21 11.78 5.62 -2.96
N LYS A 22 13.06 5.25 -2.97
CA LYS A 22 13.55 4.15 -3.82
C LYS A 22 13.24 2.83 -3.13
N PHE A 23 12.78 1.82 -3.89
CA PHE A 23 12.81 0.45 -3.40
C PHE A 23 14.25 -0.01 -3.16
N VAL A 24 14.57 -0.35 -1.92
CA VAL A 24 15.90 -0.82 -1.51
C VAL A 24 15.75 -2.22 -0.93
N ILE A 25 16.52 -3.16 -1.48
CA ILE A 25 16.74 -4.45 -0.82
C ILE A 25 17.75 -4.19 0.30
N GLU A 26 17.40 -4.58 1.52
CA GLU A 26 18.27 -4.38 2.68
C GLU A 26 19.70 -4.92 2.44
N LYS A 27 20.66 -4.30 3.13
CA LYS A 27 22.07 -4.75 3.17
C LYS A 27 22.79 -4.70 1.82
N GLY A 28 22.26 -3.97 0.83
CA GLY A 28 22.88 -3.82 -0.49
C GLY A 28 22.84 -5.10 -1.33
N ALA A 29 21.94 -6.03 -1.02
CA ALA A 29 21.80 -7.27 -1.77
C ALA A 29 21.17 -7.01 -3.15
N SER A 30 21.57 -7.81 -4.14
CA SER A 30 20.99 -7.78 -5.49
C SER A 30 19.79 -8.73 -5.66
N LYS A 31 19.51 -9.56 -4.64
CA LYS A 31 18.44 -10.56 -4.65
C LYS A 31 17.84 -10.69 -3.25
N VAL A 32 16.52 -10.87 -3.19
CA VAL A 32 15.78 -11.27 -1.99
C VAL A 32 15.07 -12.60 -2.25
N THR A 33 14.90 -13.40 -1.20
CA THR A 33 14.06 -14.61 -1.23
C THR A 33 12.95 -14.43 -0.21
N ILE A 34 11.70 -14.53 -0.67
CA ILE A 34 10.51 -14.31 0.14
C ILE A 34 9.80 -15.66 0.30
N PRO A 35 9.54 -16.13 1.53
CA PRO A 35 8.76 -17.34 1.74
C PRO A 35 7.30 -17.12 1.33
N PHE A 36 6.70 -18.10 0.65
CA PHE A 36 5.31 -18.04 0.22
C PHE A 36 4.65 -19.41 0.31
N LYS A 37 3.32 -19.42 0.36
CA LYS A 37 2.47 -20.60 0.27
C LYS A 37 1.93 -20.70 -1.15
N LEU A 38 2.08 -21.85 -1.78
CA LEU A 38 1.46 -22.14 -3.06
C LEU A 38 0.15 -22.88 -2.83
N ILE A 39 -0.97 -22.24 -3.11
CA ILE A 39 -2.31 -22.82 -2.91
C ILE A 39 -3.07 -22.64 -4.22
N ASN A 40 -3.53 -23.73 -4.83
CA ASN A 40 -4.25 -23.71 -6.12
C ASN A 40 -3.51 -22.89 -7.21
N ASN A 41 -2.19 -23.04 -7.28
CA ASN A 41 -1.30 -22.31 -8.20
C ASN A 41 -1.24 -20.78 -7.99
N LEU A 42 -1.74 -20.30 -6.86
CA LEU A 42 -1.64 -18.90 -6.47
C LEU A 42 -0.58 -18.72 -5.39
N VAL A 43 0.16 -17.62 -5.48
CA VAL A 43 1.23 -17.25 -4.56
C VAL A 43 0.61 -16.46 -3.41
N PHE A 44 0.59 -17.05 -2.22
CA PHE A 44 0.16 -16.39 -0.99
C PHE A 44 1.37 -16.01 -0.14
N ILE A 45 1.46 -14.74 0.24
CA ILE A 45 2.52 -14.21 1.11
C ILE A 45 1.94 -13.99 2.51
N PRO A 46 2.47 -14.65 3.55
CA PRO A 46 2.12 -14.33 4.93
C PRO A 46 2.78 -13.01 5.33
N ILE A 47 1.98 -12.05 5.80
CA ILE A 47 2.46 -10.77 6.36
C ILE A 47 1.67 -10.45 7.63
N LYS A 48 2.22 -9.58 8.46
CA LYS A 48 1.52 -9.04 9.62
C LYS A 48 0.90 -7.69 9.29
N VAL A 49 -0.38 -7.55 9.60
CA VAL A 49 -1.10 -6.26 9.52
C VAL A 49 -1.42 -5.83 10.94
N ASN A 50 -0.82 -4.72 11.38
CA ASN A 50 -0.93 -4.23 12.75
C ASN A 50 -0.64 -5.32 13.81
N GLY A 51 0.34 -6.18 13.55
CA GLY A 51 0.77 -7.26 14.44
C GLY A 51 0.03 -8.59 14.29
N ILE A 52 -1.05 -8.66 13.50
CA ILE A 52 -1.82 -9.90 13.27
C ILE A 52 -1.37 -10.54 11.95
N GLU A 53 -1.02 -11.82 12.00
CA GLU A 53 -0.57 -12.58 10.83
C GLU A 53 -1.75 -12.95 9.92
N LEU A 54 -1.66 -12.55 8.66
CA LEU A 54 -2.65 -12.77 7.61
C LEU A 54 -1.96 -13.32 6.35
N ASN A 55 -2.71 -13.99 5.49
CA ASN A 55 -2.19 -14.47 4.20
C ASN A 55 -2.79 -13.64 3.07
N PHE A 56 -1.93 -13.03 2.25
CA PHE A 56 -2.35 -12.21 1.12
C PHE A 56 -2.00 -12.88 -0.19
N LEU A 57 -2.91 -12.80 -1.16
CA LEU A 57 -2.63 -13.15 -2.54
C LEU A 57 -1.70 -12.09 -3.14
N LEU A 58 -0.61 -12.50 -3.78
CA LEU A 58 0.24 -11.59 -4.55
C LEU A 58 -0.46 -11.28 -5.89
N ASP A 59 -1.06 -10.10 -5.98
CA ASP A 59 -1.81 -9.65 -7.15
C ASP A 59 -1.41 -8.22 -7.56
N SER A 60 -0.91 -8.06 -8.78
CA SER A 60 -0.59 -6.75 -9.37
C SER A 60 -1.77 -6.13 -10.13
N GLY A 61 -2.89 -6.84 -10.26
CA GLY A 61 -4.11 -6.42 -10.94
C GLY A 61 -5.05 -5.56 -10.10
N VAL A 62 -4.71 -5.30 -8.84
CA VAL A 62 -5.47 -4.45 -7.92
C VAL A 62 -4.67 -3.19 -7.57
N GLU A 63 -5.36 -2.05 -7.51
CA GLU A 63 -4.74 -0.76 -7.14
C GLU A 63 -4.42 -0.70 -5.64
N GLU A 64 -5.30 -1.27 -4.82
CA GLU A 64 -5.24 -1.22 -3.37
C GLU A 64 -5.23 -2.65 -2.81
N THR A 65 -4.60 -2.85 -1.65
CA THR A 65 -4.66 -4.14 -0.94
C THR A 65 -6.06 -4.37 -0.40
N ILE A 66 -6.69 -5.49 -0.75
CA ILE A 66 -8.04 -5.84 -0.32
C ILE A 66 -7.98 -6.99 0.68
N LEU A 67 -8.71 -6.85 1.78
CA LEU A 67 -8.86 -7.88 2.80
C LEU A 67 -10.32 -8.35 2.86
N PHE A 68 -10.54 -9.63 2.60
CA PHE A 68 -11.86 -10.28 2.62
C PHE A 68 -12.01 -11.18 3.86
N SER A 69 -13.26 -11.41 4.30
CA SER A 69 -13.61 -12.33 5.39
C SER A 69 -12.98 -11.97 6.75
N MET A 70 -13.41 -10.82 7.31
CA MET A 70 -13.03 -10.37 8.65
C MET A 70 -13.71 -11.14 9.79
N GLU A 71 -14.61 -12.08 9.46
CA GLU A 71 -15.52 -12.73 10.41
C GLU A 71 -14.82 -13.77 11.29
N GLU A 72 -13.67 -14.28 10.85
CA GLU A 72 -12.91 -15.29 11.59
C GLU A 72 -11.51 -14.78 11.98
N LYS A 73 -11.40 -14.39 13.27
CA LYS A 73 -10.18 -14.36 14.12
C LYS A 73 -9.44 -13.02 14.22
N GLN A 74 -9.34 -12.61 15.49
CA GLN A 74 -8.51 -11.54 16.07
C GLN A 74 -8.81 -10.15 15.50
N GLU A 75 -9.30 -9.24 16.36
CA GLU A 75 -9.57 -7.84 16.02
C GLU A 75 -8.28 -7.18 15.50
N VAL A 76 -8.06 -7.23 14.19
CA VAL A 76 -7.08 -6.38 13.53
C VAL A 76 -7.57 -4.95 13.76
N SER A 77 -6.91 -4.22 14.64
CA SER A 77 -7.26 -2.84 14.93
C SER A 77 -6.88 -1.97 13.73
N PHE A 78 -7.82 -1.72 12.83
CA PHE A 78 -7.64 -0.87 11.67
C PHE A 78 -7.62 0.61 12.06
N LYS A 79 -6.77 1.40 11.39
CA LYS A 79 -6.63 2.85 11.63
C LYS A 79 -7.40 3.66 10.58
N ASN A 80 -7.94 4.82 10.96
CA ASN A 80 -8.58 5.78 10.06
C ASN A 80 -9.59 5.12 9.12
N VAL A 81 -10.57 4.40 9.70
CA VAL A 81 -11.55 3.64 8.94
C VAL A 81 -12.62 4.57 8.40
N GLU A 82 -12.84 4.54 7.09
CA GLU A 82 -13.91 5.26 6.41
C GLU A 82 -14.73 4.31 5.53
N LYS A 83 -16.01 4.64 5.34
CA LYS A 83 -16.85 3.91 4.38
C LYS A 83 -16.52 4.37 2.98
N ILE A 84 -16.30 3.41 2.09
CA ILE A 84 -16.08 3.65 0.68
C ILE A 84 -17.03 2.78 -0.14
N LYS A 85 -17.15 3.13 -1.42
CA LYS A 85 -17.84 2.31 -2.40
C LYS A 85 -16.82 1.74 -3.37
N LEU A 86 -16.88 0.43 -3.56
CA LEU A 86 -15.99 -0.33 -4.43
C LEU A 86 -16.76 -0.76 -5.68
N ARG A 87 -16.08 -0.70 -6.83
CA ARG A 87 -16.63 -1.18 -8.10
C ARG A 87 -15.63 -2.10 -8.77
N GLY A 88 -16.08 -3.31 -9.11
CA GLY A 88 -15.27 -4.32 -9.79
C GLY A 88 -15.48 -4.30 -11.31
N LEU A 89 -14.66 -5.08 -12.01
CA LEU A 89 -14.86 -5.35 -13.43
C LEU A 89 -16.16 -6.14 -13.63
N GLY A 90 -17.11 -5.55 -14.37
CA GLY A 90 -18.34 -6.22 -14.79
C GLY A 90 -19.56 -6.02 -13.88
N SER A 91 -19.47 -5.27 -12.78
CA SER A 91 -20.65 -4.87 -12.00
C SER A 91 -21.09 -3.43 -12.35
N GLU A 92 -22.39 -3.24 -12.56
CA GLU A 92 -22.98 -1.90 -12.59
C GLU A 92 -23.17 -1.35 -11.17
N GLU A 93 -23.38 -2.22 -10.20
CA GLU A 93 -23.62 -1.86 -8.81
C GLU A 93 -22.31 -1.71 -8.01
N GLU A 94 -22.30 -0.69 -7.16
CA GLU A 94 -21.26 -0.41 -6.20
C GLU A 94 -21.47 -1.24 -4.93
N ILE A 95 -20.41 -1.81 -4.37
CA ILE A 95 -20.44 -2.54 -3.10
C ILE A 95 -19.89 -1.63 -2.00
N GLU A 96 -20.56 -1.56 -0.84
CA GLU A 96 -20.02 -0.84 0.32
C GLU A 96 -18.86 -1.61 0.94
N GLY A 97 -17.77 -0.89 1.25
CA GLY A 97 -16.59 -1.42 1.90
C GLY A 97 -16.02 -0.44 2.93
N LEU A 98 -14.98 -0.88 3.64
CA LEU A 98 -14.23 -0.05 4.58
C LEU A 98 -12.82 0.16 4.04
N LYS A 99 -12.39 1.43 3.96
CA LYS A 99 -11.00 1.79 3.69
C LYS A 99 -10.31 2.10 5.01
N SER A 100 -9.12 1.56 5.19
CA SER A 100 -8.27 1.86 6.34
C SER A 100 -6.91 2.32 5.83
N THR A 101 -6.39 3.39 6.43
CA THR A 101 -5.12 4.02 6.04
C THR A 101 -4.17 4.10 7.23
N ASN A 102 -2.86 4.20 6.95
CA ASN A 102 -1.79 4.23 7.94
C ASN A 102 -1.65 2.93 8.77
N ASN A 103 -2.00 1.79 8.17
CA ASN A 103 -1.70 0.47 8.75
C ASN A 103 -0.22 0.13 8.61
N THR A 104 0.29 -0.65 9.55
CA THR A 104 1.66 -1.17 9.52
C THR A 104 1.65 -2.56 8.91
N LEU A 105 2.49 -2.77 7.89
CA LEU A 105 2.69 -4.05 7.22
C LEU A 105 4.11 -4.54 7.52
N GLU A 106 4.26 -5.74 8.08
CA GLU A 106 5.54 -6.34 8.49
C GLU A 106 5.70 -7.78 8.01
#